data_AF-A0A8T7L7L3-F1
#
_entry.id   AF-A0A8T7L7L3-F1
#
_cell.length_a   1.000
_cell.length_b   1.000
_cell.length_c   1.000
_cell.angle_alpha   90.00
_cell.angle_beta   90.00
_cell.angle_gamma   90.00
#
_symmetry.space_group_name_H-M   'P 1'
#
loop_
_entity.id
_entity.type
_entity.pdbx_description
1 polymer ?
#
loop_
_entity_poly.entity_id
_entity_poly.type
_entity_poly.pdbx_seq_one_letter_code
_entity_poly.pdbx_strand_id
1 'polypeptide(L)'
;MIEIPKHVWIETQEDEFDACDVIVEMESGKIYTAAFVTIPYLQRQMQLGYLMGKQMTDVPPVRYAMMETPHIVVEDLSRDVIEDTIDNLLALDTFESLFTLVTETEDESAERTTTGGKRATTEVAAVVLSDVLVMEG
;
A
#
# COMPACT_ATOMS: atom_id res chain seq x y z
N MET A 1 19.87 -14.32 1.36
CA MET A 1 19.28 -14.93 0.15
C MET A 1 18.15 -14.01 -0.22
N ILE A 2 18.11 -13.50 -1.45
CA ILE A 2 17.02 -12.61 -1.88
C ILE A 2 15.77 -13.48 -1.97
N GLU A 3 14.71 -13.14 -1.22
CA GLU A 3 13.41 -13.83 -1.33
C GLU A 3 12.83 -13.57 -2.72
N ILE A 4 12.25 -14.60 -3.33
CA ILE A 4 11.65 -14.52 -4.67
C ILE A 4 10.14 -14.30 -4.52
N PRO A 5 9.55 -13.33 -5.23
CA PRO A 5 8.09 -13.19 -5.33
C PRO A 5 7.48 -14.42 -5.98
N LYS A 6 6.49 -15.02 -5.31
CA LYS A 6 5.70 -16.14 -5.81
C LYS A 6 4.45 -15.66 -6.54
N HIS A 7 3.75 -14.67 -5.98
CA HIS A 7 2.59 -14.03 -6.62
C HIS A 7 2.58 -12.53 -6.34
N VAL A 8 2.10 -11.77 -7.33
CA VAL A 8 1.86 -10.33 -7.24
C VAL A 8 0.42 -10.07 -7.67
N TRP A 9 -0.39 -9.55 -6.75
CA TRP A 9 -1.75 -9.07 -7.01
C TRP A 9 -1.77 -7.55 -7.03
N ILE A 10 -2.55 -6.99 -7.96
CA ILE A 10 -2.70 -5.55 -8.15
C ILE A 10 -4.20 -5.25 -8.03
N GLU A 11 -4.56 -4.49 -7.01
CA GLU A 11 -5.93 -4.09 -6.72
C GLU A 11 -6.12 -2.63 -7.10
N THR A 12 -6.81 -2.39 -8.22
CA THR A 12 -7.21 -1.06 -8.68
C THR A 12 -8.63 -0.77 -8.24
N GLN A 13 -8.90 0.42 -7.68
CA GLN A 13 -10.27 0.87 -7.48
C GLN A 13 -10.87 1.35 -8.81
N GLU A 14 -12.15 1.06 -9.04
CA GLU A 14 -12.85 1.36 -10.31
C GLU A 14 -12.81 2.84 -10.71
N ASP A 15 -12.67 3.74 -9.73
CA ASP A 15 -12.67 5.20 -9.92
C ASP A 15 -11.28 5.86 -9.79
N GLU A 16 -10.24 5.12 -9.35
CA GLU A 16 -8.88 5.64 -9.17
C GLU A 16 -7.89 4.92 -10.10
N PHE A 17 -7.68 5.48 -11.29
CA PHE A 17 -6.76 4.93 -12.29
C PHE A 17 -5.28 5.23 -12.02
N ASP A 18 -4.98 5.97 -10.97
CA ASP A 18 -3.66 6.51 -10.71
C ASP A 18 -3.10 6.19 -9.32
N ALA A 19 -3.80 5.29 -8.61
CA ALA A 19 -3.33 4.56 -7.44
C ALA A 19 -3.81 3.10 -7.48
N CYS A 20 -3.04 2.18 -6.89
CA CYS A 20 -3.45 0.80 -6.66
C CYS A 20 -2.74 0.22 -5.43
N ASP A 21 -3.36 -0.77 -4.80
CA ASP A 21 -2.71 -1.57 -3.77
C ASP A 21 -2.02 -2.76 -4.41
N VAL A 22 -0.77 -3.01 -4.01
CA VAL A 22 0.03 -4.14 -4.49
C VAL A 22 0.29 -5.08 -3.34
N ILE A 23 -0.03 -6.36 -3.56
CA ILE A 23 0.15 -7.43 -2.59
C ILE A 23 1.14 -8.43 -3.18
N VAL A 24 2.17 -8.78 -2.40
CA VAL A 24 3.24 -9.68 -2.81
C VAL A 24 3.31 -10.86 -1.84
N GLU A 25 3.09 -12.08 -2.34
CA GLU A 25 3.40 -13.32 -1.61
C GLU A 25 4.81 -13.74 -1.98
N MET A 26 5.67 -13.92 -0.98
CA MET A 26 7.01 -14.47 -1.15
C MET A 26 6.99 -15.99 -1.14
N GLU A 27 8.03 -16.63 -1.70
CA GLU A 27 8.20 -18.10 -1.60
C GLU A 27 8.20 -18.62 -0.15
N SER A 28 8.59 -17.79 0.81
CA SER A 28 8.54 -18.11 2.26
C SER A 28 7.13 -18.16 2.83
N GLY A 29 6.11 -17.75 2.07
CA GLY A 29 4.72 -17.63 2.49
C GLY A 29 4.40 -16.31 3.19
N LYS A 30 5.37 -15.42 3.38
CA LYS A 30 5.13 -14.07 3.88
C LYS A 30 4.34 -13.25 2.86
N ILE A 31 3.39 -12.46 3.34
CA ILE A 31 2.61 -11.56 2.49
C ILE A 31 2.92 -10.12 2.86
N TYR A 32 3.22 -9.32 1.84
CA TYR A 32 3.58 -7.92 1.96
C TYR A 32 2.59 -7.06 1.17
N THR A 33 2.34 -5.83 1.63
CA THR A 33 1.49 -4.86 0.93
C THR A 33 2.10 -3.46 0.91
N ALA A 34 1.92 -2.76 -0.21
CA ALA A 34 2.25 -1.35 -0.35
C ALA A 34 1.32 -0.67 -1.37
N ALA A 35 1.11 0.64 -1.18
CA ALA A 35 0.37 1.46 -2.14
C ALA A 35 1.31 1.94 -3.25
N PHE A 36 0.89 1.79 -4.51
CA PHE A 36 1.57 2.34 -5.68
C PHE A 36 0.76 3.51 -6.21
N VAL A 37 1.43 4.62 -6.50
CA VAL A 37 0.79 5.84 -6.99
C VAL A 37 1.59 6.48 -8.11
N THR A 38 0.92 7.25 -8.95
CA THR A 38 1.59 8.03 -9.99
C THR A 38 1.75 9.50 -9.59
N ILE A 39 2.51 10.25 -10.38
CA ILE A 39 2.63 11.71 -10.20
C ILE A 39 1.28 12.44 -10.33
N PRO A 40 0.40 12.12 -11.31
CA PRO A 40 -0.97 12.64 -11.36
C PRO A 40 -1.76 12.50 -10.06
N TYR A 41 -1.63 11.34 -9.37
CA TYR A 41 -2.29 11.12 -8.09
C TYR A 41 -1.83 12.14 -7.05
N LEU A 42 -0.52 12.30 -6.89
CA LEU A 42 0.06 13.26 -5.95
C LEU A 42 -0.39 14.70 -6.26
N GLN A 43 -0.40 15.07 -7.54
CA GLN A 43 -0.87 16.40 -7.97
C GLN A 43 -2.34 16.63 -7.62
N ARG A 44 -3.21 15.62 -7.79
CA ARG A 44 -4.62 15.68 -7.39
C ARG A 44 -4.74 15.86 -5.88
N GLN A 45 -4.03 15.06 -5.08
CA GLN A 45 -4.05 15.16 -3.62
C GLN A 45 -3.60 16.55 -3.14
N MET A 46 -2.52 17.09 -3.72
CA MET A 46 -2.04 18.44 -3.43
C MET A 46 -3.06 19.53 -3.77
N GLN A 47 -3.78 19.37 -4.88
CA GLN A 47 -4.78 20.33 -5.33
C GLN A 47 -6.04 20.28 -4.45
N LEU A 48 -6.48 19.09 -4.01
CA LEU A 48 -7.61 18.94 -3.10
C LEU A 48 -7.37 19.66 -1.77
N GLY A 49 -6.23 19.39 -1.12
CA GLY A 49 -5.85 20.06 0.14
C GLY A 49 -5.77 21.59 -0.01
N TYR A 50 -5.22 22.08 -1.12
CA TYR A 50 -5.17 23.51 -1.41
C TYR A 50 -6.56 24.15 -1.59
N LEU A 51 -7.49 23.46 -2.27
CA LEU A 51 -8.87 23.94 -2.43
C LEU A 51 -9.63 23.97 -1.11
N MET A 52 -9.43 22.98 -0.25
CA MET A 52 -9.99 22.97 1.10
C MET A 52 -9.40 24.10 1.95
N GLY A 53 -8.08 24.28 1.91
CA GLY A 53 -7.38 25.36 2.63
C GLY A 53 -7.87 26.75 2.22
N LYS A 54 -8.25 26.97 0.95
CA LYS A 54 -8.86 28.23 0.50
C LYS A 54 -10.18 28.58 1.18
N GLN A 55 -10.88 27.59 1.74
CA GLN A 55 -12.14 27.80 2.46
C GLN A 55 -11.92 28.17 3.93
N MET A 56 -10.69 28.08 4.43
CA MET A 56 -10.33 28.39 5.80
C MET A 56 -9.69 29.78 5.87
N THR A 57 -10.17 30.65 6.78
CA THR A 57 -9.66 32.03 6.91
C THR A 57 -8.37 32.13 7.71
N ASP A 58 -8.07 31.11 8.52
CA ASP A 58 -7.04 31.20 9.57
C ASP A 58 -5.76 30.44 9.22
N VAL A 59 -5.70 29.82 8.04
CA VAL A 59 -4.54 29.06 7.56
C VAL A 59 -4.19 29.41 6.12
N PRO A 60 -2.89 29.55 5.78
CA PRO A 60 -2.47 29.82 4.41
C PRO A 60 -2.73 28.57 3.53
N PRO A 61 -3.37 28.73 2.36
CA PRO A 61 -3.58 27.60 1.45
C PRO A 61 -2.25 27.24 0.77
N VAL A 62 -1.74 26.04 1.04
CA VAL A 62 -0.50 25.50 0.46
C VAL A 62 -0.82 24.18 -0.24
N ARG A 63 -0.08 23.89 -1.33
CA ARG A 63 -0.18 22.60 -2.04
C ARG A 63 0.80 21.61 -1.40
N TYR A 64 0.26 20.57 -0.77
CA TYR A 64 1.02 19.46 -0.20
C TYR A 64 0.14 18.21 -0.19
N ALA A 65 0.75 17.03 -0.27
CA ALA A 65 0.07 15.74 -0.12
C ALA A 65 0.55 15.08 1.18
N MET A 66 -0.39 14.55 1.95
CA MET A 66 -0.10 13.72 3.11
C MET A 66 -0.14 12.26 2.67
N MET A 67 0.92 11.52 2.95
CA MET A 67 1.07 10.12 2.58
C MET A 67 1.21 9.34 3.90
N GLU A 68 0.16 8.64 4.32
CA GLU A 68 0.13 7.99 5.65
C GLU A 68 0.82 6.63 5.66
N THR A 69 0.74 5.90 4.55
CA THR A 69 1.47 4.64 4.32
C THR A 69 2.72 4.89 3.49
N PRO A 70 3.69 3.96 3.45
CA PRO A 70 4.72 4.00 2.41
C PRO A 70 4.03 3.91 1.06
N HIS A 71 4.22 4.94 0.23
CA HIS A 71 3.74 4.93 -1.15
C HIS A 71 4.93 4.84 -2.09
N ILE A 72 4.87 3.91 -3.02
CA ILE A 72 5.86 3.76 -4.07
C ILE A 72 5.35 4.57 -5.26
N VAL A 73 6.12 5.59 -5.64
CA VAL A 73 5.77 6.48 -6.73
C VAL A 73 6.38 5.94 -8.02
N VAL A 74 5.54 5.66 -9.02
CA VAL A 74 5.93 5.14 -10.33
C VAL A 74 5.41 6.02 -11.47
N GLU A 75 5.92 5.83 -12.68
CA GLU A 75 5.49 6.58 -13.87
C GLU A 75 4.07 6.21 -14.28
N ASP A 76 3.77 4.91 -14.32
CA ASP A 76 2.46 4.35 -14.61
C ASP A 76 2.23 3.05 -13.81
N LEU A 77 0.97 2.60 -13.75
CA LEU A 77 0.54 1.43 -12.98
C LEU A 77 0.39 0.17 -13.85
N SER A 78 1.13 0.07 -14.96
CA SER A 78 1.17 -1.19 -15.70
C SER A 78 1.82 -2.28 -14.86
N ARG A 79 1.37 -3.52 -15.08
CA ARG A 79 1.87 -4.70 -14.37
C ARG A 79 3.38 -4.84 -14.51
N ASP A 80 3.92 -4.60 -15.69
CA ASP A 80 5.36 -4.69 -15.99
C ASP A 80 6.16 -3.70 -15.14
N VAL A 81 5.73 -2.44 -15.06
CA VAL A 81 6.39 -1.42 -14.23
C VAL A 81 6.36 -1.79 -12.75
N ILE A 82 5.24 -2.33 -12.26
CA ILE A 82 5.09 -2.74 -10.87
C ILE A 82 6.03 -3.92 -10.56
N GLU A 83 6.02 -4.97 -11.39
CA GLU A 83 6.88 -6.15 -11.21
C GLU A 83 8.37 -5.78 -11.31
N ASP A 84 8.77 -4.99 -12.31
CA ASP A 84 10.15 -4.51 -12.45
C ASP A 84 10.57 -3.64 -11.24
N THR A 85 9.64 -2.84 -10.70
CA THR A 85 9.91 -2.06 -9.48
C THR A 85 10.14 -2.97 -8.28
N ILE A 86 9.32 -4.00 -8.10
CA ILE A 86 9.49 -4.98 -7.01
C ILE A 86 10.86 -5.67 -7.12
N ASP A 87 11.21 -6.14 -8.31
CA ASP A 87 12.50 -6.80 -8.56
C ASP A 87 13.69 -5.87 -8.26
N ASN A 88 13.59 -4.60 -8.66
CA ASN A 88 14.60 -3.59 -8.33
C ASN A 88 14.70 -3.36 -6.81
N LEU A 89 13.58 -3.27 -6.10
CA LEU A 89 13.56 -3.08 -4.65
C LEU A 89 14.18 -4.26 -3.88
N LEU A 90 13.96 -5.48 -4.37
CA LEU A 90 14.57 -6.71 -3.85
C LEU A 90 16.07 -6.76 -4.13
N ALA A 91 16.49 -6.43 -5.36
CA ALA A 91 17.90 -6.37 -5.72
C ALA A 91 18.68 -5.30 -4.91
N LEU A 92 18.00 -4.22 -4.53
CA LEU A 92 18.55 -3.14 -3.71
C LEU A 92 18.44 -3.39 -2.19
N ASP A 93 17.84 -4.51 -1.76
CA ASP A 93 17.62 -4.84 -0.34
C ASP A 93 16.80 -3.78 0.42
N THR A 94 15.87 -3.13 -0.28
CA THR A 94 15.00 -2.06 0.26
C THR A 94 13.54 -2.46 0.38
N PHE A 95 13.16 -3.59 -0.22
CA PHE A 95 11.78 -4.06 -0.29
C PHE A 95 11.08 -4.10 1.08
N GLU A 96 11.68 -4.77 2.08
CA GLU A 96 11.05 -4.95 3.39
C GLU A 96 10.87 -3.64 4.18
N SER A 97 11.60 -2.58 3.81
CA SER A 97 11.46 -1.26 4.45
C SER A 97 10.31 -0.42 3.88
N LEU A 98 9.88 -0.75 2.67
CA LEU A 98 8.84 -0.02 1.94
C LEU A 98 7.51 -0.76 1.93
N PHE A 99 7.52 -2.07 2.10
CA PHE A 99 6.31 -2.87 2.20
C PHE A 99 5.94 -3.18 3.64
N THR A 100 4.64 -3.22 3.92
CA THR A 100 4.10 -3.66 5.21
C THR A 100 3.87 -5.16 5.20
N LEU A 101 4.45 -5.89 6.15
CA LEU A 101 4.18 -7.32 6.35
C LEU A 101 2.77 -7.53 6.92
N VAL A 102 2.00 -8.41 6.28
CA VAL A 102 0.58 -8.69 6.59
C VAL A 102 0.41 -10.04 7.31
N THR A 103 1.23 -11.04 7.01
CA THR A 103 1.20 -12.33 7.71
C THR A 103 1.64 -12.18 9.17
N GLU A 104 0.86 -12.71 10.12
CA GLU A 104 1.24 -12.76 11.53
C GLU A 104 2.53 -13.57 11.67
N THR A 105 3.56 -12.97 12.26
CA THR A 105 4.66 -13.73 12.85
C THR A 105 4.09 -14.50 14.04
N GLU A 106 3.90 -15.83 13.91
CA GLU A 106 3.73 -16.70 15.08
C GLU A 106 4.98 -16.75 15.97
N ASP A 107 6.09 -16.15 15.55
CA ASP A 107 7.30 -16.00 16.33
C ASP A 107 7.60 -14.52 16.59
N GLU A 108 7.03 -13.99 17.68
CA GLU A 108 7.78 -13.17 18.63
C GLU A 108 6.94 -12.98 19.90
N SER A 109 7.40 -13.59 20.99
CA SER A 109 7.04 -13.21 22.34
C SER A 109 7.45 -11.75 22.60
N ALA A 110 6.65 -10.80 22.13
CA ALA A 110 6.80 -9.38 22.39
C ALA A 110 5.49 -8.83 22.98
N GLU A 111 5.64 -8.15 24.11
CA GLU A 111 4.59 -7.73 25.01
C GLU A 111 3.45 -6.97 24.32
N ARG A 112 2.22 -7.32 24.71
CA ARG A 112 1.03 -6.47 24.58
C ARG A 112 1.39 -5.02 24.96
N THR A 113 1.45 -4.12 23.99
CA THR A 113 1.25 -2.69 24.22
C THR A 113 0.02 -2.24 23.47
N THR A 114 -0.99 -1.85 24.24
CA THR A 114 -2.26 -1.32 23.79
C THR A 114 -2.07 0.05 23.16
N THR A 115 -2.13 0.16 21.83
CA THR A 115 -2.46 1.43 21.16
C THR A 115 -3.36 1.13 19.95
N GLY A 116 -4.63 1.52 20.09
CA GLY A 116 -5.75 1.16 19.23
C GLY A 116 -5.82 1.92 17.90
N GLY A 117 -4.78 1.83 17.07
CA GLY A 117 -4.80 2.29 15.67
C GLY A 117 -4.66 1.16 14.65
N LYS A 118 -4.02 0.05 15.04
CA LYS A 118 -3.64 -1.04 14.12
C LYS A 118 -4.78 -1.98 13.72
N ARG A 119 -5.93 -1.90 14.41
CA ARG A 119 -7.06 -2.83 14.21
C ARG A 119 -8.00 -2.46 13.07
N ALA A 120 -8.02 -1.20 12.66
CA ALA A 120 -8.98 -0.73 11.65
C ALA A 120 -8.63 -1.27 10.24
N THR A 121 -7.35 -1.40 9.91
CA THR A 121 -6.90 -1.95 8.62
C THR A 121 -6.91 -3.47 8.59
N THR A 122 -6.75 -4.12 9.75
CA THR A 122 -6.79 -5.60 9.90
C THR A 122 -8.19 -6.17 9.68
N GLU A 123 -9.25 -5.50 10.17
CA GLU A 123 -10.62 -5.99 9.97
C GLU A 123 -11.05 -5.91 8.50
N VAL A 124 -10.57 -4.94 7.73
CA VAL A 124 -10.90 -4.81 6.30
C VAL A 124 -10.22 -5.90 5.46
N ALA A 125 -8.93 -6.19 5.71
CA ALA A 125 -8.20 -7.22 4.97
C ALA A 125 -8.68 -8.66 5.28
N ALA A 126 -9.07 -8.94 6.53
CA ALA A 126 -9.60 -10.26 6.90
C ALA A 126 -10.98 -10.55 6.29
N VAL A 127 -11.82 -9.52 6.09
CA VAL A 127 -13.14 -9.66 5.44
C VAL A 127 -13.01 -9.93 3.94
N VAL A 128 -12.05 -9.32 3.25
CA VAL A 128 -11.82 -9.55 1.82
C VAL A 128 -11.41 -11.01 1.53
N LEU A 129 -10.60 -11.61 2.41
CA LEU A 129 -10.19 -13.02 2.28
C LEU A 129 -11.33 -14.02 2.53
N SER A 130 -12.35 -13.68 3.33
CA SER A 130 -13.47 -14.58 3.62
C SER A 130 -14.64 -14.50 2.63
N ASP A 131 -14.91 -13.33 2.04
CA ASP A 131 -16.10 -13.15 1.18
C ASP A 131 -15.85 -13.50 -0.30
N VAL A 132 -14.60 -13.53 -0.77
CA VAL A 132 -14.29 -13.83 -2.19
C VAL A 132 -14.16 -15.34 -2.46
N LEU A 133 -13.93 -16.18 -1.44
CA LEU A 133 -13.77 -17.64 -1.59
C LEU A 133 -15.07 -18.46 -1.53
N VAL A 134 -16.25 -17.83 -1.46
CA VAL A 134 -17.56 -18.54 -1.36
C VAL A 134 -18.46 -18.34 -2.60
N MET A 135 -17.99 -17.68 -3.66
CA MET A 135 -18.76 -17.49 -4.90
C MET A 135 -18.11 -18.16 -6.12
N GLU A 136 -17.64 -19.40 -5.97
CA GLU A 136 -17.71 -20.40 -7.05
C GLU A 136 -18.08 -21.76 -6.43
N GLY A 137 -19.39 -21.99 -6.35
CA GLY A 137 -20.00 -23.31 -6.27
C GLY A 137 -20.68 -23.64 -7.59
#